data_AF-A0A524IDH1-F1
#
_entry.id   AF-A0A524IDH1-F1
#
_cell.length_a   1.000
_cell.length_b   1.000
_cell.length_c   1.000
_cell.angle_alpha   90.00
_cell.angle_beta   90.00
_cell.angle_gamma   90.00
#
_symmetry.space_group_name_H-M   'P 1'
#
loop_
_entity.id
_entity.type
_entity.pdbx_description
1 polymer ?
#
loop_
_entity_poly.entity_id
_entity_poly.type
_entity_poly.pdbx_seq_one_letter_code
_entity_poly.pdbx_strand_id
1 'polypeptide(L)'
;MEEKPLLTTKEAIETRRSIRKFKPDDVSDEIIFQLLDSARLAPSGCNSQPWRFKIVRDPEIKEQLYSAAHKQLFVKEAPVIIVCCLDIEGYLKGTVSGVQDLDEGNVIDKRIYDI
;
A
#
# COMPACT_ATOMS: atom_id res chain seq x y z
N MET A 1 26.96 -8.29 -16.13
CA MET A 1 25.48 -8.28 -16.08
C MET A 1 25.04 -7.08 -16.91
N GLU A 2 24.20 -7.30 -17.90
CA GLU A 2 23.74 -6.25 -18.80
C GLU A 2 22.74 -5.35 -18.05
N GLU A 3 23.02 -4.05 -18.03
CA GLU A 3 22.16 -3.06 -17.36
C GLU A 3 20.88 -2.92 -18.17
N LYS A 4 19.74 -3.29 -17.59
CA LYS A 4 18.46 -3.13 -18.28
C LYS A 4 18.10 -1.65 -18.34
N PRO A 5 17.67 -1.13 -19.50
CA PRO A 5 17.26 0.26 -19.61
C PRO A 5 16.06 0.54 -18.69
N LEU A 6 16.07 1.70 -18.03
CA LEU A 6 14.95 2.17 -17.22
C LEU A 6 13.74 2.39 -18.12
N LEU A 7 12.58 1.90 -17.67
CA LEU A 7 11.31 2.13 -18.35
C LEU A 7 10.83 3.55 -18.07
N THR A 8 10.23 4.19 -19.07
CA THR A 8 9.40 5.37 -18.83
C THR A 8 8.18 5.00 -17.98
N THR A 9 7.56 5.98 -17.33
CA THR A 9 6.32 5.76 -16.56
C THR A 9 5.22 5.11 -17.41
N LYS A 10 5.07 5.56 -18.66
CA LYS A 10 4.08 5.01 -19.59
C LYS A 10 4.36 3.53 -19.88
N GLU A 11 5.59 3.19 -20.24
CA GLU A 11 5.97 1.80 -20.53
C GLU A 11 5.82 0.90 -19.31
N ALA A 12 6.22 1.37 -18.13
CA ALA A 12 6.05 0.62 -16.88
C ALA A 12 4.57 0.29 -16.62
N ILE A 13 3.66 1.24 -16.84
CA ILE A 13 2.21 1.04 -16.66
C ILE A 13 1.65 0.06 -17.71
N GLU A 14 1.97 0.24 -19.00
CA GLU A 14 1.42 -0.55 -20.10
C GLU A 14 1.96 -2.00 -20.12
N THR A 15 3.21 -2.21 -19.70
CA THR A 15 3.86 -3.54 -19.69
C THR A 15 3.61 -4.34 -18.41
N ARG A 16 3.14 -3.70 -17.32
CA ARG A 16 2.83 -4.40 -16.06
C ARG A 16 1.83 -5.54 -16.27
N ARG A 17 2.06 -6.66 -15.62
CA ARG A 17 1.14 -7.82 -15.58
C ARG A 17 0.91 -8.26 -14.14
N SER A 18 -0.24 -8.89 -13.88
CA SER A 18 -0.50 -9.57 -12.61
C SER A 18 0.15 -10.94 -12.64
N ILE A 19 1.28 -11.07 -11.94
CA ILE A 19 2.05 -12.31 -11.87
C ILE A 19 1.44 -13.22 -10.80
N ARG A 20 1.24 -14.50 -11.15
CA ARG A 20 0.66 -15.54 -10.27
C ARG A 20 1.49 -16.82 -10.23
N LYS A 21 2.73 -16.75 -10.69
CA LYS A 21 3.72 -17.83 -10.61
C LYS A 21 5.06 -17.17 -10.28
N PHE A 22 5.66 -17.58 -9.19
CA PHE A 22 6.87 -16.96 -8.66
C PHE A 22 8.03 -17.94 -8.74
N LYS A 23 9.24 -17.39 -8.83
CA LYS A 23 10.44 -18.18 -8.60
C LYS A 23 10.60 -18.42 -7.09
N PRO A 24 11.34 -19.48 -6.69
CA PRO A 24 11.64 -19.73 -5.28
C PRO A 24 12.63 -18.71 -4.69
N ASP A 25 13.26 -17.89 -5.54
CA ASP A 25 14.17 -16.83 -5.11
C ASP A 25 13.48 -15.86 -4.16
N ASP A 26 14.19 -15.52 -3.09
CA ASP A 26 13.72 -14.54 -2.15
C ASP A 26 13.92 -13.10 -2.67
N VAL A 27 13.14 -12.15 -2.15
CA VAL A 27 13.28 -10.72 -2.43
C VAL A 27 14.07 -10.08 -1.29
N SER A 28 15.08 -9.26 -1.58
CA SER A 28 15.84 -8.58 -0.52
C SER A 28 15.01 -7.52 0.21
N ASP A 29 15.32 -7.30 1.49
CA ASP A 29 14.66 -6.25 2.28
C ASP A 29 14.92 -4.85 1.72
N GLU A 30 16.08 -4.61 1.12
CA GLU A 30 16.39 -3.35 0.44
C GLU A 30 15.39 -3.04 -0.67
N ILE A 31 15.06 -4.01 -1.52
CA ILE A 31 14.06 -3.83 -2.59
C ILE A 31 12.68 -3.55 -1.97
N ILE A 32 12.32 -4.26 -0.90
CA ILE A 32 11.04 -4.06 -0.22
C ILE A 32 10.96 -2.65 0.37
N PHE A 33 12.02 -2.17 1.03
CA PHE A 33 12.03 -0.83 1.60
C PHE A 33 12.01 0.26 0.53
N GLN A 34 12.70 0.10 -0.59
CA GLN A 34 12.61 1.03 -1.73
C GLN A 34 11.16 1.12 -2.28
N LEU A 35 10.45 -0.01 -2.36
CA LEU A 35 9.04 -0.04 -2.74
C LEU A 35 8.16 0.68 -1.72
N LEU A 36 8.37 0.45 -0.42
CA LEU A 36 7.60 1.08 0.64
C LEU A 36 7.88 2.59 0.75
N ASP A 37 9.12 3.02 0.51
CA ASP A 37 9.51 4.43 0.44
C ASP A 37 8.79 5.13 -0.73
N SER A 38 8.66 4.45 -1.87
CA SER A 38 7.88 4.97 -2.99
C SER A 38 6.39 5.01 -2.64
N ALA A 39 5.85 3.97 -1.99
CA ALA A 39 4.45 3.87 -1.62
C ALA A 39 4.00 4.94 -0.62
N ARG A 40 4.82 5.26 0.40
CA ARG A 40 4.48 6.29 1.41
C ARG A 40 4.41 7.71 0.84
N LEU A 41 5.03 7.96 -0.31
CA LEU A 41 4.97 9.26 -1.00
C LEU A 41 3.66 9.48 -1.76
N ALA A 42 2.78 8.47 -1.82
CA ALA A 42 1.46 8.64 -2.39
C ALA A 42 0.68 9.77 -1.65
N PRO A 43 -0.08 10.60 -2.38
CA PRO A 43 -0.86 11.67 -1.77
C PRO A 43 -1.95 11.08 -0.86
N SER A 44 -2.23 11.75 0.26
CA SER A 44 -3.33 11.41 1.16
C SER A 44 -4.14 12.66 1.52
N GLY A 45 -5.46 12.49 1.69
CA GLY A 45 -6.33 13.56 2.15
C GLY A 45 -5.88 14.08 3.52
N CYS A 46 -5.81 15.41 3.67
CA CYS A 46 -5.29 16.08 4.86
C CYS A 46 -3.89 15.61 5.30
N ASN A 47 -3.10 15.06 4.37
CA ASN A 47 -1.80 14.44 4.65
C ASN A 47 -1.83 13.37 5.77
N SER A 48 -2.98 12.69 5.92
CA SER A 48 -3.22 11.71 7.00
C SER A 48 -2.30 10.48 6.96
N GLN A 49 -1.71 10.18 5.80
CA GLN A 49 -0.80 9.04 5.58
C GLN A 49 -1.29 7.73 6.25
N PRO A 50 -2.54 7.30 5.97
CA PRO A 50 -3.21 6.29 6.78
C PRO A 50 -2.81 4.86 6.39
N TRP A 51 -1.73 4.70 5.63
CA TRP A 51 -1.24 3.42 5.15
C TRP A 51 -0.41 2.71 6.23
N ARG A 52 -0.69 1.44 6.46
CA ARG A 52 0.17 0.53 7.22
C ARG A 52 0.49 -0.68 6.35
N PHE A 53 1.75 -1.09 6.35
CA PHE A 53 2.21 -2.22 5.54
C PHE A 53 2.79 -3.30 6.46
N LYS A 54 2.23 -4.51 6.38
CA LYS A 54 2.80 -5.69 7.03
C LYS A 54 3.49 -6.55 5.98
N ILE A 55 4.79 -6.72 6.14
CA ILE A 55 5.59 -7.64 5.31
C ILE A 55 5.45 -9.04 5.91
N VAL A 56 5.03 -10.00 5.10
CA VAL A 56 4.79 -11.38 5.53
C VAL A 56 5.67 -12.32 4.72
N ARG A 57 6.55 -13.02 5.43
CA ARG A 57 7.39 -14.13 4.94
C ARG A 57 7.10 -15.44 5.67
N ASP A 58 6.57 -15.34 6.88
CA ASP A 58 6.26 -16.46 7.76
C ASP A 58 5.33 -17.48 7.06
N PRO A 59 5.74 -18.75 6.93
CA PRO A 59 4.95 -19.77 6.24
C PRO A 59 3.57 -20.02 6.84
N GLU A 60 3.43 -19.94 8.17
CA GLU A 60 2.17 -20.18 8.87
C GLU A 60 1.18 -19.04 8.59
N ILE A 61 1.64 -17.79 8.67
CA ILE A 61 0.82 -16.63 8.31
C ILE A 61 0.45 -16.67 6.83
N LYS A 62 1.35 -17.09 5.95
CA LYS A 62 1.05 -17.26 4.52
C LYS A 62 -0.01 -18.34 4.28
N GLU A 63 -0.04 -19.41 5.07
CA GLU A 63 -1.09 -20.44 5.01
C GLU A 63 -2.45 -19.90 5.43
N GLN A 64 -2.48 -19.07 6.49
CA GLN A 64 -3.70 -18.39 6.92
C GLN A 64 -4.21 -17.44 5.84
N LEU A 65 -3.32 -16.64 5.23
CA LEU A 65 -3.65 -15.74 4.13
C LEU A 65 -4.14 -16.49 2.90
N TYR A 66 -3.53 -17.62 2.54
CA TYR A 66 -3.99 -18.50 1.47
C TYR A 66 -5.43 -18.97 1.71
N SER A 67 -5.72 -19.41 2.92
CA SER A 67 -7.06 -19.85 3.32
C SER A 67 -8.08 -18.72 3.23
N ALA A 68 -7.74 -17.53 3.72
CA ALA A 68 -8.58 -16.33 3.66
C ALA A 68 -8.77 -15.80 2.22
N ALA A 69 -7.76 -15.93 1.37
CA ALA A 69 -7.76 -15.48 -0.02
C ALA A 69 -8.37 -16.51 -0.99
N HIS A 70 -9.38 -17.27 -0.54
CA HIS A 70 -10.07 -18.29 -1.33
C HIS A 70 -9.14 -19.35 -1.94
N LYS A 71 -8.11 -19.77 -1.20
CA LYS A 71 -7.19 -20.84 -1.60
C LYS A 71 -6.47 -20.56 -2.93
N GLN A 72 -6.15 -19.29 -3.19
CA GLN A 72 -5.36 -18.90 -4.35
C GLN A 72 -3.87 -19.23 -4.13
N LEU A 73 -3.37 -20.26 -4.81
CA LEU A 73 -2.01 -20.80 -4.59
C LEU A 73 -0.90 -19.75 -4.66
N PHE A 74 -1.00 -18.81 -5.59
CA PHE A 74 0.01 -17.76 -5.77
C PHE A 74 0.20 -16.88 -4.52
N VAL A 75 -0.80 -16.79 -3.64
CA VAL A 75 -0.66 -16.09 -2.34
C VAL A 75 0.33 -16.84 -1.45
N LYS A 76 0.19 -18.16 -1.35
CA LYS A 76 1.11 -19.02 -0.58
C LYS A 76 2.50 -19.09 -1.22
N GLU A 77 2.58 -19.12 -2.55
CA GLU A 77 3.83 -19.30 -3.29
C GLU A 77 4.65 -18.01 -3.42
N ALA A 78 4.05 -16.82 -3.29
CA ALA A 78 4.79 -15.56 -3.38
C ALA A 78 5.90 -15.50 -2.33
N PRO A 79 7.16 -15.16 -2.68
CA PRO A 79 8.27 -15.11 -1.71
C PRO A 79 7.98 -14.14 -0.56
N VAL A 80 7.30 -13.04 -0.85
CA VAL A 80 6.87 -12.02 0.12
C VAL A 80 5.45 -11.58 -0.19
N ILE A 81 4.63 -11.41 0.85
CA ILE A 81 3.31 -10.77 0.76
C ILE A 81 3.36 -9.45 1.52
N ILE A 82 2.93 -8.36 0.88
CA ILE A 82 2.70 -7.07 1.55
C ILE A 82 1.20 -6.94 1.79
N VAL A 83 0.80 -6.96 3.06
CA VAL A 83 -0.58 -6.70 3.46
C VAL A 83 -0.73 -5.20 3.68
N CYS A 84 -1.55 -4.55 2.87
CA CYS A 84 -1.89 -3.14 3.00
C CYS A 84 -3.09 -2.99 3.93
N CYS A 85 -2.90 -2.27 5.03
CA CYS A 85 -3.93 -1.99 6.02
C CYS A 85 -4.19 -0.48 6.10
N LEU A 86 -5.43 -0.14 6.43
CA LEU A 86 -5.84 1.22 6.77
C LEU A 86 -5.66 1.44 8.29
N ASP A 87 -4.92 2.47 8.67
CA ASP A 87 -4.96 3.03 10.02
C ASP A 87 -6.14 3.99 10.14
N ILE A 88 -7.27 3.46 10.61
CA ILE A 88 -8.51 4.21 10.79
C ILE A 88 -8.32 5.32 11.82
N GLU A 89 -7.63 5.03 12.93
CA GLU A 89 -7.41 6.00 13.99
C GLU A 89 -6.55 7.17 13.50
N GLY A 90 -5.46 6.86 12.80
CA GLY A 90 -4.61 7.87 12.15
C GLY A 90 -5.38 8.70 11.11
N TYR A 91 -6.21 8.06 10.30
CA TYR A 91 -7.03 8.74 9.30
C TYR A 91 -8.04 9.71 9.92
N LEU A 92 -8.76 9.29 10.96
CA LEU A 92 -9.77 10.12 11.63
C LEU A 92 -9.10 11.33 12.31
N LYS A 93 -8.01 11.14 13.04
CA LYS A 93 -7.27 12.24 13.68
C LYS A 93 -6.76 13.27 12.67
N GLY A 94 -6.22 12.82 11.53
CA GLY A 94 -5.70 13.71 10.49
C GLY A 94 -6.79 14.43 9.67
N THR A 95 -7.97 13.83 9.55
CA THR A 95 -9.10 14.44 8.82
C THR A 95 -9.81 15.50 9.67
N VAL A 96 -9.95 15.25 10.97
CA VAL A 96 -10.59 16.20 11.90
C VAL A 96 -9.81 17.52 11.96
N SER A 97 -8.47 17.50 11.89
CA SER A 97 -7.70 18.74 11.82
C SER A 97 -7.96 19.52 10.53
N GLY A 98 -7.97 18.84 9.37
CA GLY A 98 -8.18 19.51 8.08
C GLY A 98 -9.58 20.10 7.91
N VAL A 99 -10.62 19.48 8.49
CA VAL A 99 -11.99 20.04 8.50
C VAL A 99 -12.08 21.24 9.45
N GLN A 100 -11.45 21.17 10.61
CA GLN A 100 -11.38 22.29 11.56
C GLN A 100 -10.66 23.50 10.95
N ASP A 101 -9.53 23.29 10.27
CA ASP A 101 -8.77 24.35 9.59
C ASP A 101 -9.61 25.07 8.52
N LEU A 102 -10.48 24.33 7.82
CA LEU A 102 -11.33 24.88 6.77
C LEU A 102 -12.61 25.55 7.32
N ASP A 103 -13.11 25.11 8.49
CA ASP A 103 -14.15 25.80 9.26
C ASP A 103 -13.62 27.14 9.81
N GLU A 104 -12.43 27.14 10.42
CA GLU A 104 -11.76 28.36 10.90
C GLU A 104 -11.45 29.35 9.77
N GLY A 105 -11.16 28.85 8.57
CA GLY A 105 -10.96 29.66 7.37
C GLY A 105 -12.25 30.16 6.69
N ASN A 106 -13.44 29.83 7.20
CA ASN A 106 -14.74 30.07 6.54
C ASN A 106 -14.81 29.52 5.10
N VAL A 107 -14.04 28.47 4.79
CA VAL A 107 -13.98 27.88 3.43
C VAL A 107 -15.12 26.90 3.20
N ILE A 108 -15.66 26.31 4.27
CA ILE A 108 -16.76 25.35 4.21
C ILE A 108 -17.82 25.66 5.26
N ASP A 109 -19.07 25.39 4.90
CA ASP A 109 -20.22 25.56 5.79
C ASP A 109 -20.34 24.38 6.75
N LYS A 110 -20.51 24.66 8.05
CA LYS A 110 -20.67 23.66 9.12
C LYS A 110 -21.70 22.57 8.81
N ARG A 111 -22.69 22.85 7.97
CA ARG A 111 -23.72 21.89 7.52
C ARG A 111 -23.17 20.69 6.73
N ILE A 112 -21.91 20.70 6.31
CA ILE A 112 -21.30 19.62 5.49
C ILE A 112 -20.70 18.48 6.36
N TYR A 113 -20.42 18.71 7.64
CA TYR A 113 -19.74 17.71 8.51
C TYR A 113 -20.51 17.27 9.75
N ASP A 114 -21.73 17.79 9.98
CA ASP A 114 -22.67 17.19 10.93
C ASP A 114 -23.25 15.91 10.30
N ILE A 115 -22.77 14.75 10.78
CA ILE A 115 -23.38 13.42 10.55
C ILE A 115 -23.99 12.95 11.87
#